data_AF-A0A7X7WGQ6-F1
#
_entry.id   AF-A0A7X7WGQ6-F1
#
_cell.length_a   1.000
_cell.length_b   1.000
_cell.length_c   1.000
_cell.angle_alpha   90.00
_cell.angle_beta   90.00
_cell.angle_gamma   90.00
#
_symmetry.space_group_name_H-M   'P 1'
#
loop_
_entity.id
_entity.type
_entity.pdbx_description
1 polymer ?
#
loop_
_entity_poly.entity_id
_entity_poly.type
_entity_poly.pdbx_seq_one_letter_code
_entity_poly.pdbx_strand_id
1 'polypeptide(L)' 'MKRILISIAILWLASISNLLAAPKIQVDRKDWDFGQVCRNATIRHAYVIKNVGDSTLTIKRVKAG' A
#
# COMPACT_ATOMS: atom_id res chain seq x y z
N MET A 1 -21.82 35.27 17.94
CA MET A 1 -22.47 34.07 17.36
C MET A 1 -21.90 33.69 15.98
N LYS A 2 -21.80 34.62 15.03
CA LYS A 2 -21.27 34.34 13.66
C LYS A 2 -19.85 33.76 13.61
N ARG A 3 -18.93 34.23 14.47
CA ARG A 3 -17.55 33.70 14.55
C ARG A 3 -17.47 32.24 15.03
N ILE A 4 -18.32 31.86 15.98
CA ILE A 4 -18.42 30.49 16.50
C ILE A 4 -18.94 29.55 15.41
N LEU A 5 -19.94 29.99 14.63
CA LEU A 5 -20.46 29.22 13.49
C LEU A 5 -19.39 28.98 12.40
N ILE A 6 -18.55 29.99 12.13
CA ILE A 6 -17.45 29.87 11.16
C ILE A 6 -16.39 28.89 11.68
N SER A 7 -16.04 28.94 12.97
CA SER A 7 -15.09 28.00 13.58
C SER A 7 -15.58 26.56 13.52
N ILE A 8 -16.87 26.32 13.77
CA ILE A 8 -17.49 25.00 13.68
C ILE A 8 -17.50 24.48 12.24
N ALA A 9 -17.80 25.34 11.25
CA ALA A 9 -17.79 24.98 9.84
C ALA A 9 -16.40 24.56 9.36
N ILE A 10 -15.33 25.23 9.82
CA ILE A 10 -13.94 24.89 9.49
C ILE A 10 -13.54 23.54 10.13
N LEU A 11 -13.99 23.28 11.36
CA LEU A 11 -13.72 22.01 12.06
C LEU A 11 -14.42 20.81 11.39
N TRP A 12 -15.63 21.02 10.87
CA TRP A 12 -16.36 20.02 10.10
C TRP A 12 -15.68 19.73 8.76
N LEU A 13 -15.18 20.76 8.07
CA LEU A 13 -14.47 20.58 6.79
C LEU A 13 -13.14 19.83 6.95
N ALA A 14 -12.44 20.03 8.07
CA ALA A 14 -11.17 19.38 8.37
C ALA A 14 -11.31 17.87 8.68
N SER A 15 -12.50 17.39 9.07
CA SER A 15 -12.72 15.98 9.42
C SER A 15 -12.92 15.06 8.20
N ILE A 16 -13.08 15.62 6.99
CA ILE A 16 -13.37 14.85 5.76
C ILE A 16 -12.11 14.16 5.19
N SER A 17 -10.91 14.61 5.58
CA SER A 17 -9.63 14.16 5.00
C SER A 17 -9.21 12.73 5.38
N ASN A 18 -9.89 12.07 6.32
CA ASN A 18 -9.51 10.74 6.83
C ASN A 18 -10.46 9.58 6.44
N LEU A 19 -11.38 9.76 5.48
CA LEU A 19 -12.47 8.79 5.26
C LEU A 19 -12.23 7.76 4.13
N LEU A 20 -11.10 7.80 3.43
CA LEU A 20 -10.87 6.88 2.31
C LEU A 20 -10.00 5.70 2.73
N ALA A 21 -10.64 4.67 3.30
CA ALA A 21 -9.98 3.41 3.58
C ALA A 21 -9.58 2.71 2.26
N ALA A 22 -8.30 2.37 2.11
CA ALA A 22 -7.73 1.80 0.89
C ALA A 22 -6.62 0.79 1.21
N PRO A 23 -6.57 -0.35 0.49
CA PRO A 23 -5.51 -1.32 0.71
C PRO A 23 -4.21 -0.78 0.13
N LYS A 24 -3.10 -0.95 0.84
CA LYS A 24 -1.78 -0.46 0.41
C LYS A 24 -0.77 -1.58 0.47
N ILE A 25 -0.26 -1.97 -0.69
CA ILE A 25 0.77 -2.98 -0.81
C ILE A 25 2.14 -2.38 -0.52
N GLN A 26 2.91 -3.04 0.33
CA GLN A 26 4.32 -2.79 0.55
C GLN A 26 5.11 -4.07 0.30
N VAL A 27 6.22 -3.94 -0.41
CA VAL A 27 7.16 -5.03 -0.72
C VAL A 27 8.56 -4.52 -0.40
N ASP A 28 9.38 -5.34 0.26
CA ASP A 28 10.73 -4.93 0.69
C ASP A 28 11.65 -4.59 -0.49
N ARG A 29 11.58 -5.39 -1.56
CA ARG A 29 12.18 -5.09 -2.86
C ARG A 29 11.18 -5.35 -3.97
N LYS A 30 11.06 -4.39 -4.89
CA LYS A 30 10.18 -4.50 -6.05
C LYS A 30 10.77 -5.42 -7.12
N ASP A 31 12.09 -5.40 -7.25
CA ASP A 31 12.83 -6.15 -8.26
C ASP A 31 13.91 -7.00 -7.58
N TRP A 32 14.15 -8.18 -8.16
CA TRP A 32 15.19 -9.10 -7.73
C TRP A 32 16.03 -9.54 -8.91
N ASP A 33 17.34 -9.32 -8.80
CA ASP A 33 18.33 -9.84 -9.74
C ASP A 33 18.94 -11.12 -9.17
N PHE A 34 18.84 -12.22 -9.94
CA PHE A 34 19.45 -13.49 -9.57
C PHE A 34 20.96 -13.52 -9.84
N GLY A 35 21.49 -12.56 -10.59
CA GLY A 35 22.90 -12.47 -10.93
C GLY A 35 23.37 -13.64 -11.80
N GLN A 36 24.63 -14.06 -11.58
CA GLN A 36 25.20 -15.20 -12.29
C GLN A 36 24.67 -16.51 -11.70
N VAL A 37 24.00 -17.29 -12.54
CA VAL A 37 23.37 -18.55 -12.16
C VAL A 37 23.98 -19.70 -12.95
N CYS A 38 24.34 -20.78 -12.25
CA CYS A 38 24.87 -21.97 -12.90
C CYS A 38 23.83 -22.60 -13.82
N ARG A 39 24.29 -23.16 -14.94
CA ARG A 39 23.42 -23.87 -15.88
C ARG A 39 22.75 -25.06 -15.17
N ASN A 40 21.44 -25.21 -15.36
CA ASN A 40 20.57 -26.20 -14.70
C ASN A 40 20.37 -26.00 -13.18
N ALA A 41 20.74 -24.86 -12.60
CA ALA A 41 20.40 -24.55 -11.21
C ALA A 41 18.92 -24.12 -11.09
N THR A 42 18.23 -24.64 -10.08
CA THR A 42 16.90 -24.14 -9.69
C THR A 42 17.08 -23.16 -8.54
N ILE A 43 16.72 -21.89 -8.76
CA ILE A 43 16.85 -20.83 -7.76
C ILE A 43 15.46 -20.29 -7.45
N ARG A 44 15.24 -19.97 -6.16
CA ARG A 44 13.96 -19.46 -5.67
C ARG A 44 14.23 -18.18 -4.90
N HIS A 45 13.37 -17.19 -5.13
CA HIS A 45 13.30 -15.99 -4.32
C HIS A 45 11.86 -15.84 -3.81
N ALA A 46 11.71 -15.43 -2.56
CA ALA A 46 10.42 -15.22 -1.93
C ALA A 46 10.23 -13.73 -1.65
N TYR A 47 9.15 -13.15 -2.19
CA TYR A 47 8.76 -11.79 -1.88
C TYR A 47 7.89 -11.77 -0.62
N VAL A 48 8.24 -10.90 0.33
CA VAL A 48 7.41 -10.61 1.50
C VAL A 48 6.50 -9.44 1.13
N ILE A 49 5.19 -9.67 1.20
CA ILE A 49 4.16 -8.67 0.91
C ILE A 49 3.45 -8.32 2.21
N LYS A 50 3.40 -7.02 2.53
CA LYS A 50 2.68 -6.49 3.67
C LYS A 50 1.55 -5.58 3.20
N ASN A 51 0.36 -5.78 3.78
CA ASN A 51 -0.70 -4.78 3.69
C ASN A 51 -0.47 -3.72 4.78
N VAL A 52 -0.16 -2.50 4.37
CA VAL A 52 0.02 -1.35 5.26
C VAL A 52 -1.12 -0.34 5.14
N GLY A 53 -2.18 -0.70 4.41
CA GLY A 53 -3.41 0.07 4.33
C GLY A 53 -4.38 -0.30 5.45
N ASP A 54 -5.51 0.40 5.45
CA ASP A 54 -6.59 0.30 6.43
C ASP A 54 -7.81 -0.48 5.90
N SER A 55 -7.66 -1.16 4.76
CA SER A 55 -8.64 -2.13 4.26
C SER A 55 -7.97 -3.40 3.71
N THR A 56 -8.77 -4.42 3.40
CA THR A 56 -8.27 -5.75 3.01
C THR A 56 -7.58 -5.70 1.64
N LEU A 57 -6.31 -6.13 1.59
CA LEU A 57 -5.55 -6.29 0.36
C LEU A 57 -5.81 -7.68 -0.26
N THR A 58 -6.41 -7.71 -1.45
CA THR A 58 -6.62 -8.95 -2.23
C THR A 58 -5.72 -8.97 -3.46
N ILE A 59 -4.85 -9.99 -3.57
CA ILE A 59 -4.01 -10.20 -4.75
C ILE A 59 -4.83 -10.91 -5.82
N LYS A 60 -5.15 -10.20 -6.92
CA LYS A 60 -5.98 -10.75 -8.00
C LYS A 60 -5.19 -11.54 -9.05
N ARG A 61 -3.90 -11.25 -9.23
CA ARG A 61 -3.07 -11.87 -10.26
C ARG A 61 -1.59 -11.76 -9.90
N VAL A 62 -0.85 -12.82 -10.18
CA VAL A 62 0.62 -12.85 -10.16
C VAL A 62 1.07 -13.21 -11.58
N LYS A 63 2.08 -12.50 -12.09
CA LYS A 63 2.70 -12.78 -13.39
C LYS A 63 4.21 -12.84 -13.21
N ALA A 64 4.87 -13.74 -13.95
CA ALA A 64 6.31 -13.62 -14.15
C ALA A 64 6.58 -12.40 -15.04
N GLY A 65 7.60 -11.62 -14.65
CA GLY A 65 8.13 -10.51 -15.44
C GLY A 65 9.11 -10.98 -16.50
#